data_AF-A0A9D3T5X4-F1
#
_entry.id   AF-A0A9D3T5X4-F1
#
_cell.length_a   1.000
_cell.length_b   1.000
_cell.length_c   1.000
_cell.angle_alpha   90.00
_cell.angle_beta   90.00
_cell.angle_gamma   90.00
#
_symmetry.space_group_name_H-M   'P 1'
#
loop_
_entity.id
_entity.type
_entity.pdbx_description
1 polymer ?
#
loop_
_entity_poly.entity_id
_entity_poly.type
_entity_poly.pdbx_seq_one_letter_code
_entity_poly.pdbx_strand_id
1 'polypeptide(L)'
;MKTSQLESTLWLPVPAASRAGGFVLHPYLDPHTVLLVQLFVLDAVYKPDPSGQRRGTVTARTGGRLELGSKSQLAWTVIPLFEGPYVRSGIHYASLFQGSPDSGFLGSVISCPVSEVMAGQLKGRKLKLLKNMGSVAVLLWDGHYGDDEHPDLPVLDGLLPADKNKKFLKTQSSRSGKEMSHMVLHTLSRKVRRKGRGTAEYQREERFYEEAMGSTFYSLMETALMNAGYGPL
;
A
#
# COMPACT_ATOMS: atom_id res chain seq x y z
N MET A 1 7.77 48.94 -1.06
CA MET A 1 8.50 47.73 -1.49
C MET A 1 7.53 46.57 -1.38
N LYS A 2 6.97 46.11 -2.51
CA LYS A 2 6.05 44.97 -2.59
C LYS A 2 6.87 43.74 -2.96
N THR A 3 6.83 42.72 -2.14
CA THR A 3 7.13 41.33 -2.54
C THR A 3 5.96 40.48 -2.08
N SER A 4 5.07 40.26 -3.02
CA SER A 4 3.96 39.32 -2.97
C SER A 4 4.41 37.98 -3.57
N GLN A 5 3.78 36.89 -3.10
CA GLN A 5 3.72 35.55 -3.72
C GLN A 5 4.99 34.70 -3.54
N LEU A 6 4.93 33.47 -3.03
CA LEU A 6 3.98 32.40 -3.35
C LEU A 6 3.63 31.55 -2.11
N GLU A 7 2.46 31.80 -1.54
CA GLU A 7 1.66 30.73 -0.93
C GLU A 7 0.97 29.98 -2.06
N SER A 8 1.46 28.79 -2.41
CA SER A 8 0.67 27.77 -3.10
C SER A 8 1.49 26.49 -3.23
N THR A 9 1.45 25.62 -2.23
CA THR A 9 1.74 24.20 -2.46
C THR A 9 0.46 23.44 -2.17
N LEU A 10 -0.31 23.27 -3.24
CA LEU A 10 -1.45 22.36 -3.34
C LEU A 10 -0.99 20.93 -2.99
N TRP A 11 -1.07 20.57 -1.71
CA TRP A 11 -1.02 19.18 -1.29
C TRP A 11 -2.39 18.58 -1.59
N LEU A 12 -2.48 17.88 -2.72
CA LEU A 12 -3.68 17.16 -3.10
C LEU A 12 -4.05 16.17 -1.99
N PRO A 13 -5.35 16.04 -1.66
CA PRO A 13 -5.81 15.08 -0.65
C PRO A 13 -5.36 13.68 -1.04
N VAL A 14 -4.85 12.94 -0.05
CA VAL A 14 -4.56 11.51 -0.14
C VAL A 14 -5.77 10.84 -0.81
N PRO A 15 -5.61 10.14 -1.95
CA PRO A 15 -6.73 9.47 -2.58
C PRO A 15 -7.36 8.49 -1.59
N ALA A 16 -8.69 8.50 -1.49
CA ALA A 16 -9.49 7.53 -0.75
C ALA A 16 -9.45 6.13 -1.38
N ALA A 17 -8.25 5.63 -1.69
CA ALA A 17 -8.01 4.23 -1.99
C ALA A 17 -7.91 3.52 -0.63
N SER A 18 -9.08 3.07 -0.14
CA SER A 18 -9.29 2.38 1.13
C SER A 18 -8.69 3.11 2.34
N ARG A 19 -9.53 3.77 3.14
CA ARG A 19 -9.25 3.86 4.58
C ARG A 19 -9.14 2.41 5.07
N ALA A 20 -7.93 1.86 5.04
CA ALA A 20 -7.62 0.71 5.86
C ALA A 20 -7.99 1.13 7.28
N GLY A 21 -8.76 0.30 7.99
CA GLY A 21 -9.09 0.59 9.39
C GLY A 21 -7.80 0.91 10.15
N GLY A 22 -7.86 1.89 11.06
CA GLY A 22 -6.74 2.17 11.95
C GLY A 22 -6.36 0.90 12.71
N PHE A 23 -5.08 0.55 12.72
CA PHE A 23 -4.58 -0.55 13.52
C PHE A 23 -3.87 0.05 14.74
N VAL A 24 -4.27 -0.40 15.93
CA VAL A 24 -3.58 -0.05 17.16
C VAL A 24 -2.45 -1.06 17.38
N LEU A 25 -1.23 -0.57 17.51
CA LEU A 25 -0.04 -1.37 17.78
C LEU A 25 0.49 -1.02 19.17
N HIS A 26 1.03 -2.02 19.87
CA HIS A 26 1.67 -1.85 21.19
C HIS A 26 3.14 -2.30 21.16
N PRO A 27 4.00 -1.66 20.34
CA PRO A 27 5.42 -1.97 20.32
C PRO A 27 6.12 -1.55 21.61
N TYR A 28 7.24 -2.20 21.92
CA TYR A 28 8.14 -1.73 22.98
C TYR A 28 8.73 -0.37 22.59
N LEU A 29 8.85 0.53 23.58
CA LEU A 29 9.53 1.81 23.39
C LEU A 29 11.04 1.57 23.20
N ASP A 30 11.44 1.46 21.94
CA ASP A 30 12.83 1.26 21.52
C ASP A 30 13.10 2.11 20.27
N PRO A 31 14.14 2.96 20.26
CA PRO A 31 14.52 3.79 19.11
C PRO A 31 14.74 3.02 17.79
N HIS A 32 15.01 1.72 17.86
CA HIS A 32 15.22 0.84 16.72
C HIS A 32 13.97 0.06 16.30
N THR A 33 12.82 0.32 16.94
CA THR A 33 11.55 -0.26 16.49
C THR A 33 11.11 0.40 15.19
N VAL A 34 10.81 -0.44 14.20
CA VAL A 34 10.31 -0.02 12.89
C VAL A 34 9.03 -0.73 12.52
N LEU A 35 8.16 -0.02 11.79
CA LEU A 35 7.09 -0.62 11.02
C LEU A 35 7.64 -1.10 9.68
N LEU A 36 7.62 -2.42 9.46
CA LEU A 36 7.90 -3.02 8.15
C LEU A 36 6.62 -3.04 7.31
N VAL A 37 6.64 -2.36 6.17
CA VAL A 37 5.54 -2.35 5.21
C VAL A 37 5.94 -3.19 4.01
N GLN A 38 5.16 -4.22 3.70
CA GLN A 38 5.35 -5.08 2.53
C GLN A 38 4.13 -5.02 1.62
N LEU A 39 4.36 -4.76 0.34
CA LEU A 39 3.34 -4.70 -0.69
C LEU A 39 3.37 -5.98 -1.53
N PHE A 40 2.23 -6.67 -1.53
CA PHE A 40 2.02 -7.85 -2.35
C PHE A 40 1.03 -7.55 -3.46
N VAL A 41 1.26 -8.14 -4.63
CA VAL A 41 0.40 -8.03 -5.81
C VAL A 41 -0.05 -9.42 -6.24
N LEU A 42 -1.33 -9.55 -6.52
CA LEU A 42 -1.94 -10.76 -7.05
C LEU A 42 -2.31 -10.52 -8.52
N ASP A 43 -1.79 -11.35 -9.42
CA ASP A 43 -2.24 -11.37 -10.81
C ASP A 43 -3.50 -12.24 -10.95
N ALA A 44 -4.59 -11.69 -10.41
CA ALA A 44 -5.88 -12.33 -10.32
C ALA A 44 -6.75 -12.03 -11.55
N VAL A 45 -7.55 -13.03 -11.93
CA VAL A 45 -8.59 -12.92 -12.96
C VAL A 45 -9.90 -13.39 -12.36
N TYR A 46 -10.90 -12.51 -12.43
CA TYR A 46 -12.27 -12.84 -12.06
C TYR A 46 -13.03 -13.39 -13.27
N LYS A 47 -13.75 -14.49 -13.08
CA LYS A 47 -14.63 -15.10 -14.07
C LYS A 47 -16.05 -15.16 -13.49
N PRO A 48 -17.02 -14.43 -14.08
CA PRO A 48 -18.42 -14.49 -13.67
C PRO A 48 -18.97 -15.90 -13.70
N ASP A 49 -19.96 -16.17 -12.84
CA ASP A 49 -20.75 -17.38 -12.94
C ASP A 49 -21.59 -17.34 -14.25
N PRO A 50 -21.62 -18.43 -15.05
CA PRO A 50 -22.35 -18.44 -16.31
C PRO A 50 -23.85 -18.14 -16.19
N SER A 51 -24.48 -18.44 -15.04
CA SER A 51 -25.89 -18.14 -14.80
C SER A 51 -26.13 -16.68 -14.39
N GLY A 52 -25.08 -15.98 -13.94
CA GLY A 52 -25.16 -14.62 -13.39
C GLY A 52 -25.97 -14.51 -12.10
N GLN A 53 -26.27 -15.64 -11.45
CA GLN A 53 -27.05 -15.72 -10.19
C GLN A 53 -26.18 -15.90 -8.95
N ARG A 54 -24.91 -16.30 -9.14
CA ARG A 54 -23.98 -16.60 -8.05
C ARG A 54 -22.69 -15.80 -8.24
N ARG A 55 -21.93 -15.69 -7.15
CA ARG A 55 -20.56 -15.16 -7.22
C ARG A 55 -19.72 -15.97 -8.19
N GLY A 56 -18.92 -15.26 -8.99
CA GLY A 56 -17.93 -15.87 -9.86
C GLY A 56 -16.75 -16.46 -9.10
N THR A 57 -15.73 -16.84 -9.85
CA THR A 57 -14.48 -17.43 -9.33
C THR A 57 -13.30 -16.52 -9.61
N VAL A 58 -12.35 -16.49 -8.69
CA VAL A 58 -11.08 -15.76 -8.83
C VAL A 58 -9.96 -16.78 -8.97
N THR A 59 -9.20 -16.70 -10.07
CA THR A 59 -8.07 -17.60 -10.34
C THR A 59 -6.82 -16.79 -10.70
N ALA A 60 -5.65 -17.40 -10.66
CA ALA A 60 -4.46 -16.79 -11.25
C ALA A 60 -4.67 -16.59 -12.76
N ARG A 61 -4.01 -15.60 -13.36
CA ARG A 61 -4.04 -15.39 -14.82
C ARG A 61 -3.58 -16.63 -15.60
N THR A 62 -2.67 -17.41 -15.02
CA THR A 62 -2.19 -18.68 -15.58
C THR A 62 -3.21 -19.82 -15.50
N GLY A 63 -4.37 -19.60 -14.87
CA GLY A 63 -5.45 -20.57 -14.71
C GLY A 63 -5.37 -21.42 -13.44
N GLY A 64 -4.30 -21.29 -12.65
CA GLY A 64 -4.10 -22.01 -11.39
C GLY A 64 -4.70 -21.33 -10.15
N ARG A 65 -4.41 -21.90 -8.98
CA ARG A 65 -4.71 -21.29 -7.68
C ARG A 65 -3.85 -20.04 -7.48
N LEU A 66 -4.43 -19.00 -6.89
CA LEU A 66 -3.66 -17.85 -6.43
C LEU A 66 -2.82 -18.25 -5.22
N GLU A 67 -1.61 -17.69 -5.14
CA GLU A 67 -0.72 -17.90 -4.01
C GLU A 67 -0.14 -16.55 -3.59
N LEU A 68 -0.09 -16.33 -2.28
CA LEU A 68 0.60 -15.20 -1.69
C LEU A 68 1.96 -15.72 -1.19
N GLY A 69 3.03 -15.33 -1.87
CA GLY A 69 4.38 -15.75 -1.53
C GLY A 69 5.43 -14.73 -2.00
N SER A 70 6.69 -15.13 -1.96
CA SER A 70 7.82 -14.27 -2.33
C SER A 70 7.78 -13.78 -3.79
N LYS A 71 7.13 -14.53 -4.70
CA LYS A 71 6.88 -14.08 -6.09
C LYS A 71 5.83 -12.98 -6.20
N SER A 72 4.92 -12.91 -5.22
CA SER A 72 3.84 -11.93 -5.16
C SER A 72 4.29 -10.63 -4.48
N GLN A 73 5.45 -10.64 -3.80
CA GLN A 73 5.98 -9.44 -3.16
C GLN A 73 6.50 -8.46 -4.21
N LEU A 74 5.81 -7.33 -4.36
CA LEU A 74 6.17 -6.27 -5.30
C LEU A 74 7.25 -5.36 -4.72
N ALA A 75 7.02 -4.90 -3.49
CA ALA A 75 7.86 -3.90 -2.87
C ALA A 75 7.77 -3.92 -1.35
N TRP A 76 8.65 -3.17 -0.70
CA TRP A 76 8.64 -2.99 0.74
C TRP A 76 9.30 -1.67 1.16
N THR A 77 9.08 -1.26 2.41
CA THR A 77 9.77 -0.15 3.05
C THR A 77 9.74 -0.29 4.57
N VAL A 78 10.46 0.55 5.31
CA VAL A 78 10.41 0.60 6.78
C VAL A 78 10.26 2.03 7.27
N ILE A 79 9.55 2.20 8.38
CA ILE A 79 9.29 3.50 9.02
C ILE A 79 9.67 3.38 10.50
N PRO A 80 10.60 4.20 11.03
CA PRO A 80 10.89 4.22 12.46
C PRO A 80 9.69 4.76 13.24
N LEU A 81 9.32 4.05 14.32
CA LEU A 81 8.12 4.38 15.09
C LEU A 81 8.34 5.48 16.13
N PHE A 82 9.56 5.62 16.63
CA PHE A 82 9.87 6.50 17.75
C PHE A 82 10.94 7.53 17.40
N GLU A 83 10.86 8.67 18.08
CA GLU A 83 11.88 9.71 18.09
C GLU A 83 12.13 10.11 19.55
N GLY A 84 13.21 9.56 20.13
CA GLY A 84 13.44 9.61 21.57
C GLY A 84 12.33 8.86 22.33
N PRO A 85 11.74 9.45 23.38
CA PRO A 85 10.69 8.79 24.17
C PRO A 85 9.28 8.94 23.55
N TYR A 86 9.16 9.53 22.36
CA TYR A 86 7.87 9.85 21.75
C TYR A 86 7.62 9.04 20.49
N VAL A 87 6.36 8.76 20.20
CA VAL A 87 5.95 8.30 18.88
C VAL A 87 6.30 9.38 17.86
N ARG A 88 6.86 8.96 16.74
CA ARG A 88 7.23 9.85 15.65
C ARG A 88 5.99 10.22 14.83
N SER A 89 5.05 10.93 15.47
CA SER A 89 3.74 11.27 14.91
C SER A 89 3.88 12.13 13.65
N GLY A 90 3.12 11.80 12.60
CA GLY A 90 3.26 12.46 11.30
C GLY A 90 2.72 11.64 10.12
N ILE A 91 2.70 12.26 8.94
CA ILE A 91 2.47 11.59 7.66
C ILE A 91 3.84 11.29 7.05
N HIS A 92 4.26 10.03 7.12
CA HIS A 92 5.56 9.56 6.64
C HIS A 92 5.48 9.16 5.17
N TYR A 93 6.25 9.85 4.32
CA TYR A 93 6.48 9.44 2.94
C TYR A 93 7.74 8.59 2.87
N ALA A 94 7.57 7.32 2.52
CA ALA A 94 8.67 6.36 2.44
C ALA A 94 8.79 5.79 1.02
N SER A 95 10.04 5.70 0.55
CA SER A 95 10.33 5.13 -0.77
C SER A 95 10.14 3.62 -0.77
N LEU A 96 9.62 3.07 -1.88
CA LEU A 96 9.44 1.63 -2.05
C LEU A 96 10.69 0.99 -2.66
N PHE A 97 11.14 -0.10 -2.04
CA PHE A 97 12.24 -0.93 -2.51
C PHE A 97 11.72 -2.21 -3.18
N GLN A 98 12.46 -2.71 -4.17
CA GLN A 98 12.14 -3.96 -4.87
C GLN A 98 12.43 -5.19 -4.00
N GLY A 99 11.68 -6.26 -4.23
CA GLY A 99 11.94 -7.58 -3.63
C GLY A 99 11.50 -7.65 -2.16
N SER A 100 12.32 -8.27 -1.33
CA SER A 100 12.10 -8.42 0.12
C SER A 100 13.29 -7.88 0.92
N PRO A 101 13.08 -7.40 2.16
CA PRO A 101 14.19 -7.04 3.03
C PRO A 101 15.02 -8.30 3.31
N ASP A 102 16.34 -8.21 3.14
CA ASP A 102 17.23 -9.29 3.53
C ASP A 102 17.56 -9.22 5.03
N SER A 103 18.07 -10.33 5.58
CA SER A 103 18.42 -10.43 7.00
C SER A 103 19.54 -9.46 7.40
N GLY A 104 20.42 -9.08 6.47
CA GLY A 104 21.48 -8.10 6.72
C GLY A 104 20.93 -6.68 6.88
N PHE A 105 19.92 -6.30 6.09
CA PHE A 105 19.17 -5.07 6.25
C PHE A 105 18.43 -5.05 7.58
N LEU A 106 17.65 -6.09 7.88
CA LEU A 106 16.90 -6.18 9.14
C LEU A 106 17.84 -6.13 10.35
N GLY A 107 18.97 -6.84 10.30
CA GLY A 107 20.00 -6.81 11.33
C GLY A 107 20.72 -5.46 11.46
N SER A 108 20.74 -4.63 10.42
CA SER A 108 21.33 -3.28 10.49
C SER A 108 20.36 -2.30 11.14
N VAL A 109 19.06 -2.41 10.84
CA VAL A 109 18.03 -1.50 11.34
C VAL A 109 17.83 -1.60 12.86
N ILE A 110 18.05 -2.79 13.43
CA ILE A 110 17.97 -2.99 14.89
C ILE A 110 19.12 -2.33 15.68
N SER A 111 20.17 -1.84 15.00
CA SER A 111 21.38 -1.31 15.64
C SER A 111 21.75 0.09 15.16
N CYS A 112 21.18 0.57 14.06
CA CYS A 112 21.55 1.84 13.43
C CYS A 112 20.30 2.62 13.00
N PRO A 113 20.38 3.96 12.92
CA PRO A 113 19.28 4.77 12.42
C PRO A 113 18.86 4.35 11.00
N VAL A 114 17.55 4.20 10.78
CA VAL A 114 16.97 3.76 9.49
C VAL A 114 17.46 4.58 8.31
N SER A 115 17.53 5.91 8.47
CA SER A 115 17.97 6.84 7.42
C SER A 115 19.40 6.55 6.96
N GLU A 116 20.30 6.23 7.89
CA GLU A 116 21.71 5.90 7.60
C GLU A 116 21.82 4.55 6.91
N VAL A 117 21.10 3.53 7.40
CA VAL A 117 21.07 2.20 6.79
C VAL A 117 20.57 2.28 5.35
N MET A 118 19.46 2.99 5.12
CA MET A 118 18.90 3.17 3.79
C MET A 118 19.87 3.90 2.85
N ALA A 119 20.43 5.04 3.29
CA ALA A 119 21.37 5.83 2.49
C ALA A 119 22.63 5.02 2.13
N GLY A 120 23.20 4.33 3.11
CA GLY A 120 24.38 3.49 2.93
C GLY A 120 24.13 2.33 1.97
N GLN A 121 23.02 1.63 2.11
CA GLN A 121 22.70 0.48 1.25
C GLN A 121 22.24 0.88 -0.16
N LEU A 122 21.62 2.05 -0.33
CA LEU A 122 21.35 2.63 -1.65
C LEU A 122 22.65 3.00 -2.37
N LYS A 123 23.59 3.65 -1.67
CA LYS A 123 24.92 3.97 -2.21
C LYS A 123 25.71 2.71 -2.58
N GLY A 124 25.62 1.68 -1.74
CA GLY A 124 26.21 0.36 -1.97
C GLY A 124 25.45 -0.55 -2.95
N ARG A 125 24.34 -0.07 -3.55
CA ARG A 125 23.48 -0.82 -4.50
C ARG A 125 22.91 -2.14 -3.96
N LYS A 126 22.87 -2.32 -2.64
CA LYS A 126 22.19 -3.43 -1.96
C LYS A 126 20.67 -3.22 -1.98
N LEU A 127 20.23 -1.98 -1.73
CA LEU A 127 18.84 -1.57 -1.92
C LEU A 127 18.61 -1.06 -3.34
N LYS A 128 17.46 -1.44 -3.92
CA LYS A 128 17.00 -0.98 -5.22
C LYS A 128 15.62 -0.38 -5.10
N LEU A 129 15.48 0.90 -5.43
CA LEU A 129 14.17 1.57 -5.51
C LEU A 129 13.29 0.90 -6.56
N LEU A 130 11.99 0.90 -6.34
CA LEU A 130 10.99 0.47 -7.32
C LEU A 130 11.16 1.30 -8.61
N LYS A 131 11.09 0.65 -9.78
CA LYS A 131 11.44 1.27 -11.08
C LYS A 131 10.63 2.53 -11.40
N ASN A 132 9.37 2.57 -10.97
CA ASN A 132 8.45 3.69 -11.16
C ASN A 132 8.60 4.79 -10.10
N MET A 133 9.55 4.68 -9.16
CA MET A 133 9.70 5.59 -8.02
C MET A 133 8.39 5.71 -7.20
N GLY A 134 7.72 4.58 -6.98
CA GLY A 134 6.58 4.52 -6.06
C GLY A 134 6.99 4.83 -4.62
N SER A 135 6.05 5.40 -3.86
CA SER A 135 6.18 5.66 -2.43
C SER A 135 4.87 5.31 -1.72
N VAL A 136 4.94 5.15 -0.40
CA VAL A 136 3.77 5.02 0.48
C VAL A 136 3.71 6.20 1.42
N ALA A 137 2.49 6.61 1.76
CA ALA A 137 2.22 7.55 2.83
C ALA A 137 1.62 6.77 4.00
N VAL A 138 2.23 6.88 5.18
CA VAL A 138 1.75 6.24 6.41
C VAL A 138 1.51 7.31 7.46
N LEU A 139 0.27 7.40 7.91
CA LEU A 139 -0.09 8.23 9.06
C LEU A 139 0.23 7.45 10.33
N LEU A 140 1.09 8.01 11.17
CA LEU A 140 1.44 7.48 12.48
C LEU A 140 1.01 8.48 13.55
N TRP A 141 0.39 7.96 14.61
CA TRP A 141 -0.10 8.73 15.75
C TRP A 141 0.04 7.88 17.01
N ASP A 142 0.17 8.55 18.17
CA ASP A 142 0.34 7.88 19.46
C ASP A 142 -0.98 7.34 20.06
N GLY A 143 -2.11 7.74 19.49
CA GLY A 143 -3.44 7.26 19.89
C GLY A 143 -3.98 7.85 21.19
N HIS A 144 -3.36 8.89 21.75
CA HIS A 144 -3.86 9.55 22.97
C HIS A 144 -5.13 10.39 22.72
N TYR A 145 -5.35 10.79 21.47
CA TYR A 145 -6.48 11.61 21.03
C TYR A 145 -7.25 10.89 19.93
N GLY A 146 -8.57 11.12 19.87
CA GLY A 146 -9.41 10.62 18.78
C GLY A 146 -9.01 11.15 17.40
N ASP A 147 -9.49 10.49 16.35
CA ASP A 147 -9.21 10.87 14.94
C ASP A 147 -9.65 12.32 14.62
N ASP A 148 -10.64 12.84 15.33
CA ASP A 148 -11.17 14.21 15.21
C ASP A 148 -10.55 15.21 16.20
N GLU A 149 -9.70 14.73 17.10
CA GLU A 149 -9.08 15.51 18.17
C GLU A 149 -7.59 15.77 17.94
N HIS A 150 -6.97 15.12 16.95
CA HIS A 150 -5.56 15.35 16.66
C HIS A 150 -5.33 16.63 15.83
N PRO A 151 -4.31 17.44 16.15
CA PRO A 151 -3.94 18.60 15.34
C PRO A 151 -3.40 18.16 13.96
N ASP A 152 -3.25 19.12 13.04
CA ASP A 152 -2.61 18.87 11.75
C ASP A 152 -1.22 18.25 11.97
N LEU A 153 -1.04 17.04 11.45
CA LEU A 153 0.19 16.28 11.62
C LEU A 153 1.28 16.78 10.64
N PRO A 154 2.55 16.83 11.09
CA PRO A 154 3.64 17.21 10.20
C PRO A 154 3.80 16.18 9.07
N VAL A 155 4.15 16.67 7.89
CA VAL A 155 4.55 15.83 6.76
C VAL A 155 6.05 15.54 6.86
N LEU A 156 6.40 14.26 6.86
CA LEU A 156 7.78 13.78 7.06
C LEU A 156 8.25 13.05 5.79
N ASP A 157 9.17 13.65 5.04
CA ASP A 157 9.70 13.13 3.77
C ASP A 157 11.14 12.61 3.87
N GLY A 158 11.71 12.57 5.09
CA GLY A 158 13.10 12.16 5.33
C GLY A 158 13.44 10.70 4.97
N LEU A 159 12.45 9.89 4.59
CA LEU A 159 12.64 8.52 4.08
C LEU A 159 12.62 8.45 2.54
N LEU A 160 12.48 9.60 1.87
CA LEU A 160 12.71 9.75 0.43
C LEU A 160 14.18 10.11 0.17
N PRO A 161 14.82 9.49 -0.83
CA PRO A 161 16.15 9.93 -1.28
C PRO A 161 16.12 11.38 -1.79
N ALA A 162 16.84 12.28 -1.12
CA ALA A 162 16.85 13.71 -1.41
C ALA A 162 17.21 14.05 -2.87
N ASP A 163 18.06 13.25 -3.51
CA ASP A 163 18.46 13.40 -4.91
C ASP A 163 17.34 13.07 -5.92
N LYS A 164 16.21 12.51 -5.45
CA LYS A 164 15.12 11.99 -6.28
C LYS A 164 13.74 12.55 -5.93
N ASN A 165 13.62 13.52 -5.01
CA ASN A 165 12.33 14.10 -4.59
C ASN A 165 11.43 14.53 -5.76
N LYS A 166 11.98 15.21 -6.77
CA LYS A 166 11.24 15.62 -7.97
C LYS A 166 10.60 14.44 -8.73
N LYS A 167 11.23 13.27 -8.72
CA LYS A 167 10.70 12.06 -9.38
C LYS A 167 9.53 11.47 -8.60
N PHE A 168 9.63 11.42 -7.27
CA PHE A 168 8.53 10.96 -6.41
C PHE A 168 7.29 11.86 -6.54
N LEU A 169 7.48 13.18 -6.49
CA LEU A 169 6.39 14.14 -6.70
C LEU A 169 5.71 13.97 -8.07
N LYS A 170 6.51 13.75 -9.12
CA LYS A 170 5.97 13.46 -10.46
C LYS A 170 5.14 12.17 -10.47
N THR A 171 5.65 11.09 -9.88
CA THR A 171 4.93 9.81 -9.80
C THR A 171 3.63 9.95 -9.00
N GLN A 172 3.63 10.71 -7.91
CA GLN A 172 2.43 10.98 -7.11
C GLN A 172 1.34 11.69 -7.93
N SER A 173 1.72 12.63 -8.79
CA SER A 173 0.78 13.33 -9.68
C SER A 173 0.25 12.46 -10.83
N SER A 174 0.94 11.37 -11.18
CA SER A 174 0.53 10.47 -12.25
C SER A 174 -0.41 9.38 -11.74
N ARG A 175 -1.70 9.50 -12.06
CA ARG A 175 -2.64 8.38 -11.85
C ARG A 175 -2.50 7.38 -13.01
N SER A 176 -2.24 6.12 -12.65
CA SER A 176 -2.20 5.00 -13.59
C SER A 176 -3.00 3.83 -13.05
N GLY A 177 -3.54 3.00 -13.95
CA GLY A 177 -4.38 1.85 -13.58
C GLY A 177 -5.76 1.93 -14.22
N LYS A 178 -6.47 0.79 -14.24
CA LYS A 178 -7.87 0.73 -14.67
C LYS A 178 -8.75 0.83 -13.44
N GLU A 179 -9.89 1.53 -13.57
CA GLU A 179 -10.92 1.47 -12.53
C GLU A 179 -11.44 0.04 -12.37
N MET A 180 -11.82 -0.32 -11.14
CA MET A 180 -12.40 -1.62 -10.82
C MET A 180 -13.68 -1.88 -11.64
N SER A 181 -14.47 -0.85 -11.88
CA SER A 181 -15.63 -0.91 -12.78
C SER A 181 -15.31 -1.34 -14.19
N HIS A 182 -14.17 -0.91 -14.74
CA HIS A 182 -13.76 -1.32 -16.07
C HIS A 182 -13.42 -2.81 -16.04
N MET A 183 -12.80 -3.31 -14.97
CA MET A 183 -12.52 -4.73 -14.82
C MET A 183 -13.81 -5.56 -14.83
N VAL A 184 -14.83 -5.15 -14.05
CA VAL A 184 -16.15 -5.82 -14.01
C VAL A 184 -16.87 -5.70 -15.35
N LEU A 185 -16.92 -4.51 -15.98
CA LEU A 185 -17.58 -4.32 -17.28
C LEU A 185 -16.94 -5.17 -18.40
N HIS A 186 -15.65 -5.47 -18.29
CA HIS A 186 -14.94 -6.31 -19.27
C HIS A 186 -15.32 -7.78 -19.19
N THR A 187 -15.86 -8.25 -18.06
CA THR A 187 -16.32 -9.64 -17.92
C THR A 187 -17.77 -9.82 -18.39
N LEU A 188 -18.51 -8.73 -18.56
CA LEU A 188 -19.92 -8.71 -18.96
C LEU A 188 -20.12 -8.69 -20.48
N SER A 189 -21.35 -8.99 -20.91
CA SER A 189 -21.71 -9.00 -22.33
C SER A 189 -21.52 -7.62 -22.98
N ARG A 190 -21.32 -7.61 -24.31
CA ARG A 190 -21.14 -6.37 -25.09
C ARG A 190 -22.30 -5.38 -24.91
N LYS A 191 -23.53 -5.88 -24.74
CA LYS A 191 -24.73 -5.06 -24.53
C LYS A 191 -24.68 -4.31 -23.20
N VAL A 192 -24.31 -5.01 -22.13
CA VAL A 192 -24.21 -4.43 -20.78
C VAL A 192 -23.06 -3.44 -20.70
N ARG A 193 -21.89 -3.82 -21.24
CA ARG A 193 -20.72 -2.93 -21.33
C ARG A 193 -21.01 -1.62 -22.04
N ARG A 194 -21.85 -1.61 -23.09
CA ARG A 194 -22.28 -0.39 -23.79
C ARG A 194 -23.19 0.50 -22.94
N LYS A 195 -24.02 -0.10 -22.07
CA LYS A 195 -24.91 0.62 -21.15
C LYS A 195 -24.18 1.10 -19.88
N GLY A 196 -23.02 0.52 -19.57
CA GLY A 196 -22.17 0.93 -18.46
C GLY A 196 -22.71 0.55 -17.08
N ARG A 197 -22.30 1.32 -16.08
CA ARG A 197 -22.52 1.06 -14.64
C ARG A 197 -23.98 1.16 -14.18
N GLY A 198 -24.87 1.75 -14.99
CA GLY A 198 -26.27 2.00 -14.61
C GLY A 198 -27.19 0.79 -14.72
N THR A 199 -26.67 -0.38 -15.08
CA THR A 199 -27.49 -1.59 -15.26
C THR A 199 -27.55 -2.41 -13.98
N ALA A 200 -28.71 -2.99 -13.67
CA ALA A 200 -28.87 -3.91 -12.54
C ALA A 200 -27.93 -5.13 -12.65
N GLU A 201 -27.65 -5.57 -13.89
CA GLU A 201 -26.69 -6.65 -14.17
C GLU A 201 -25.27 -6.28 -13.75
N TYR A 202 -24.80 -5.07 -14.10
CA TYR A 202 -23.50 -4.58 -13.65
C TYR A 202 -23.44 -4.44 -12.12
N GLN A 203 -24.44 -3.80 -11.51
CA GLN A 203 -24.44 -3.55 -10.07
C GLN A 203 -24.43 -4.86 -9.26
N ARG A 204 -25.14 -5.88 -9.75
CA ARG A 204 -25.08 -7.21 -9.16
C ARG A 204 -23.70 -7.85 -9.33
N GLU A 205 -23.13 -7.80 -10.53
CA GLU A 205 -21.82 -8.39 -10.80
C GLU A 205 -20.68 -7.69 -10.05
N GLU A 206 -20.78 -6.37 -9.85
CA GLU A 206 -19.83 -5.60 -9.04
C GLU A 206 -19.80 -6.11 -7.59
N ARG A 207 -20.96 -6.36 -6.98
CA ARG A 207 -21.05 -6.97 -5.64
C ARG A 207 -20.46 -8.37 -5.61
N PHE A 208 -20.79 -9.21 -6.60
CA PHE A 208 -20.22 -10.56 -6.70
C PHE A 208 -18.70 -10.54 -6.88
N TYR A 209 -18.18 -9.60 -7.66
CA TYR A 209 -16.75 -9.39 -7.82
C TYR A 209 -16.10 -8.99 -6.48
N GLU A 210 -16.66 -8.01 -5.77
CA GLU A 210 -16.15 -7.55 -4.47
C GLU A 210 -16.15 -8.67 -3.43
N GLU A 211 -17.25 -9.43 -3.31
CA GLU A 211 -17.36 -10.58 -2.41
C GLU A 211 -16.35 -11.68 -2.74
N ALA A 212 -16.21 -12.03 -4.02
CA ALA A 212 -15.29 -13.09 -4.46
C ALA A 212 -13.82 -12.67 -4.27
N MET A 213 -13.47 -11.43 -4.61
CA MET A 213 -12.12 -10.88 -4.38
C MET A 213 -11.81 -10.77 -2.90
N GLY A 214 -12.75 -10.28 -2.09
CA GLY A 214 -12.61 -10.18 -0.64
C GLY A 214 -12.36 -11.54 0.00
N SER A 215 -13.24 -12.52 -0.28
CA SER A 215 -13.09 -13.89 0.24
C SER A 215 -11.77 -14.54 -0.19
N THR A 216 -11.35 -14.32 -1.44
CA THR A 216 -10.06 -14.83 -1.95
C THR A 216 -8.90 -14.16 -1.22
N PHE A 217 -8.93 -12.85 -1.03
CA PHE A 217 -7.91 -12.11 -0.30
C PHE A 217 -7.77 -12.60 1.15
N TYR A 218 -8.89 -12.69 1.88
CA TYR A 218 -8.89 -13.17 3.27
C TYR A 218 -8.27 -14.57 3.37
N SER A 219 -8.72 -15.51 2.53
CA SER A 219 -8.19 -16.88 2.54
C SER A 219 -6.69 -16.95 2.24
N LEU A 220 -6.21 -16.14 1.28
CA LEU A 220 -4.80 -16.08 0.93
C LEU A 220 -3.95 -15.47 2.06
N MET A 221 -4.44 -14.40 2.67
CA MET A 221 -3.74 -13.73 3.76
C MET A 221 -3.68 -14.62 5.00
N GLU A 222 -4.80 -15.23 5.38
CA GLU A 222 -4.87 -16.19 6.48
C GLU A 222 -3.90 -17.37 6.26
N THR A 223 -3.89 -17.95 5.05
CA THR A 223 -2.94 -19.02 4.70
C THR A 223 -1.49 -18.54 4.84
N ALA A 224 -1.18 -17.33 4.37
CA ALA A 224 0.17 -16.78 4.43
C ALA A 224 0.61 -16.51 5.88
N LEU A 225 -0.29 -15.99 6.72
CA LEU A 225 -0.03 -15.74 8.14
C LEU A 225 0.20 -17.03 8.90
N MET A 226 -0.66 -18.03 8.71
CA MET A 226 -0.51 -19.36 9.32
C MET A 226 0.80 -20.03 8.90
N ASN A 227 1.19 -19.95 7.62
CA ASN A 227 2.46 -20.48 7.13
C ASN A 227 3.69 -19.76 7.70
N ALA A 228 3.54 -18.48 8.04
CA ALA A 228 4.58 -17.69 8.70
C ALA A 228 4.58 -17.85 10.23
N GLY A 229 3.69 -18.69 10.78
CA GLY A 229 3.59 -18.96 12.22
C GLY A 229 2.77 -17.94 13.01
N TYR A 230 2.03 -17.05 12.34
CA TYR A 230 1.10 -16.13 12.97
C TYR A 230 -0.29 -16.77 13.13
N GLY A 231 -1.11 -16.20 14.01
CA GLY A 231 -2.51 -16.60 14.18
C GLY A 231 -3.41 -16.17 13.02
N PRO A 232 -4.68 -16.64 13.00
CA PRO A 232 -5.67 -16.20 12.02
C PRO A 232 -5.98 -14.70 12.18
N LEU A 233 -6.48 -14.08 11.10
CA LEU A 233 -6.93 -12.68 11.07
C LEU A 233 -8.20 -12.45 11.90
#